data_AF-A0A3M1ABL0-F1
#
_entry.id   AF-A0A3M1ABL0-F1
#
_cell.length_a   1.000
_cell.length_b   1.000
_cell.length_c   1.000
_cell.angle_alpha   90.00
_cell.angle_beta   90.00
_cell.angle_gamma   90.00
#
_symmetry.space_group_name_H-M   'P 1'
#
loop_
_entity.id
_entity.type
_entity.pdbx_description
1 polymer ?
#
loop_
_entity_poly.entity_id
_entity_poly.type
_entity_poly.pdbx_seq_one_letter_code
_entity_poly.pdbx_strand_id
1 'polypeptide(L)'
;RSHFIESDAEFFTITLARPLALTEGTNSSMSMGFLINEDFKRTVKFWNDPNVPRVEVNETCERCGLNSAQCSDRAAPPEIYQQLEQQKKREEALQRLVGEVLTQKGKG
;
A
#
# COMPACT_ATOMS: atom_id res chain seq x y z
N ARG A 1 11.97 -5.54 1.37
CA ARG A 1 11.14 -5.19 0.19
C ARG A 1 9.76 -4.82 0.69
N SER A 2 9.24 -3.71 0.23
CA SER A 2 7.94 -3.17 0.66
C SER A 2 6.93 -3.43 -0.42
N HIS A 3 5.94 -4.27 -0.13
CA HIS A 3 4.85 -4.57 -1.04
C HIS A 3 3.61 -3.77 -0.66
N PHE A 4 3.14 -2.93 -1.59
CA PHE A 4 1.96 -2.10 -1.40
C PHE A 4 0.71 -2.90 -1.77
N ILE A 5 -0.11 -3.22 -0.76
CA ILE A 5 -1.25 -4.12 -0.91
C ILE A 5 -2.37 -3.60 -1.83
N GLU A 6 -2.47 -2.29 -2.04
CA GLU A 6 -3.51 -1.70 -2.88
C GLU A 6 -3.11 -1.61 -4.36
N SER A 7 -1.84 -1.32 -4.63
CA SER A 7 -1.33 -1.12 -5.99
C SER A 7 -0.62 -2.34 -6.57
N ASP A 8 -0.39 -3.38 -5.75
CA ASP A 8 0.44 -4.55 -6.08
C ASP A 8 1.89 -4.17 -6.49
N ALA A 9 2.31 -2.96 -6.11
CA ALA A 9 3.64 -2.45 -6.40
C ALA A 9 4.63 -2.89 -5.32
N GLU A 10 5.75 -3.46 -5.73
CA GLU A 10 6.83 -3.83 -4.82
C GLU A 10 8.04 -2.91 -5.00
N PHE A 11 8.57 -2.40 -3.88
CA PHE A 11 9.74 -1.53 -3.86
C PHE A 11 10.90 -2.14 -3.09
N PHE A 12 12.10 -2.03 -3.66
CA PHE A 12 13.35 -2.24 -2.96
C PHE A 12 13.83 -0.90 -2.39
N THR A 13 13.86 -0.78 -1.07
CA THR A 13 14.17 0.48 -0.39
C THR A 13 15.51 0.41 0.31
N ILE A 14 16.37 1.40 0.07
CA ILE A 14 17.63 1.60 0.79
C ILE A 14 17.51 2.91 1.55
N THR A 15 17.84 2.87 2.84
CA THR A 15 17.83 4.06 3.71
C THR A 15 19.22 4.29 4.28
N LEU A 16 19.68 5.53 4.21
CA LEU A 16 20.93 5.99 4.81
C LEU A 16 20.58 7.09 5.81
N ALA A 17 21.15 6.99 7.02
CA ALA A 17 21.07 8.04 8.03
C ALA A 17 22.46 8.60 8.30
N ARG A 18 22.56 9.92 8.44
CA ARG A 18 23.80 10.61 8.80
C ARG A 18 23.51 11.71 9.83
N PRO A 19 24.46 12.03 10.72
CA PRO A 19 24.33 13.20 11.58
C PRO A 19 24.29 14.49 10.75
N LEU A 20 23.51 15.46 11.19
CA LEU A 20 23.53 16.81 10.65
C LEU A 20 24.73 17.56 11.21
N ALA A 21 25.59 18.05 10.32
CA ALA A 21 26.86 18.68 10.71
C ALA A 21 26.67 19.96 11.56
N LEU A 22 25.54 20.65 11.43
CA LEU A 22 25.30 21.95 12.06
C LEU A 22 24.41 21.88 13.31
N THR A 23 23.84 20.71 13.62
CA THR A 23 22.88 20.57 14.72
C THR A 23 23.17 19.29 15.47
N GLU A 24 23.90 19.42 16.59
CA GLU A 24 24.24 18.30 17.45
C GLU A 24 22.98 17.53 17.91
N GLY A 25 23.10 16.21 18.01
CA GLY A 25 22.01 15.33 18.42
C GLY A 25 20.92 15.12 17.35
N THR A 26 21.06 15.65 16.14
CA THR A 26 20.09 15.44 15.06
C THR A 26 20.67 14.62 13.90
N ASN A 27 19.85 13.72 13.36
CA ASN A 27 20.18 12.92 12.19
C ASN A 27 19.26 13.30 11.03
N SER A 28 19.81 13.29 9.82
CA SER A 28 19.06 13.34 8.58
C SER A 28 19.12 11.96 7.92
N SER A 29 17.97 11.47 7.48
CA SER A 29 17.88 10.24 6.70
C SER A 29 17.36 10.50 5.30
N MET A 30 17.79 9.67 4.36
CA MET A 30 17.28 9.63 3.00
C MET A 30 16.95 8.18 2.67
N SER A 31 15.75 7.98 2.13
CA SER A 31 15.29 6.69 1.63
C SER A 31 15.16 6.77 0.11
N MET A 32 15.70 5.78 -0.59
CA MET A 32 15.56 5.61 -2.03
C MET A 32 14.82 4.30 -2.29
N GLY A 33 13.63 4.39 -2.90
CA GLY A 33 12.84 3.24 -3.31
C GLY A 33 12.98 2.99 -4.81
N PHE A 34 13.30 1.75 -5.18
CA PHE A 34 13.30 1.29 -6.57
C PHE A 34 12.09 0.39 -6.80
N LEU A 35 11.28 0.70 -7.81
CA LEU A 35 10.21 -0.20 -8.23
C LEU A 35 10.84 -1.50 -8.75
N ILE A 36 10.40 -2.65 -8.21
CA ILE A 36 10.86 -3.97 -8.64
C ILE A 36 10.11 -4.37 -9.91
N ASN A 37 10.58 -3.84 -11.04
CA ASN A 37 10.15 -4.23 -12.38
C ASN A 37 11.17 -5.17 -13.03
N GLU A 38 10.89 -5.62 -14.26
CA GLU A 38 11.79 -6.53 -14.98
C GLU A 38 13.18 -5.94 -15.25
N ASP A 39 13.29 -4.63 -15.45
CA ASP A 39 14.57 -3.95 -15.68
C ASP A 39 15.43 -3.96 -14.40
N PHE A 40 14.79 -3.71 -13.25
CA PHE A 40 15.43 -3.82 -11.95
C PHE A 40 15.90 -5.25 -11.68
N LYS A 41 15.05 -6.26 -11.91
CA LYS A 41 15.39 -7.68 -11.71
C LYS A 41 16.56 -8.13 -12.59
N ARG A 42 16.66 -7.64 -13.84
CA ARG A 42 17.80 -7.95 -14.73
C ARG A 42 19.10 -7.33 -14.22
N THR A 43 19.04 -6.15 -13.62
CA THR A 43 20.21 -5.36 -13.19
C THR A 43 20.69 -5.76 -11.80
N VAL A 44 19.79 -5.83 -10.82
CA VAL A 44 20.10 -6.05 -9.41
C VAL A 44 19.99 -7.53 -9.08
N LYS A 45 21.10 -8.26 -9.07
CA LYS A 45 21.10 -9.74 -8.94
C LYS A 45 20.59 -10.28 -7.61
N PHE A 46 20.64 -9.48 -6.55
CA PHE A 46 20.19 -9.85 -5.21
C PHE A 46 18.77 -9.35 -4.89
N TRP A 47 17.99 -8.92 -5.89
CA TRP A 47 16.66 -8.35 -5.66
C TRP A 47 15.74 -9.29 -4.86
N ASN A 48 15.89 -10.61 -5.04
CA ASN A 48 15.11 -11.66 -4.37
C ASN A 48 15.87 -12.36 -3.24
N ASP A 49 16.91 -11.75 -2.67
CA ASP A 49 17.65 -12.32 -1.54
C ASP A 49 16.68 -12.66 -0.38
N PRO A 50 16.68 -13.92 0.12
CA PRO A 50 15.78 -14.35 1.19
C PRO A 50 16.07 -13.68 2.53
N ASN A 51 17.28 -13.14 2.73
CA ASN A 51 17.64 -12.39 3.93
C ASN A 51 17.04 -10.98 3.94
N VAL A 52 16.53 -10.50 2.80
CA VAL A 52 15.79 -9.24 2.71
C VAL A 52 14.30 -9.57 2.77
N PRO A 53 13.61 -9.33 3.90
CA PRO A 53 12.21 -9.73 4.06
C PRO A 53 11.31 -8.94 3.11
N ARG A 54 10.26 -9.57 2.63
CA ARG A 54 9.12 -8.89 2.00
C ARG A 54 8.10 -8.58 3.09
N VAL A 55 7.68 -7.32 3.18
CA VAL A 55 6.69 -6.86 4.15
C VAL A 55 5.50 -6.23 3.42
N GLU A 56 4.30 -6.50 3.93
CA GLU A 56 3.07 -5.88 3.44
C GLU A 56 2.92 -4.49 4.06
N VAL A 57 2.75 -3.47 3.23
CA VAL A 57 2.61 -2.07 3.65
C VAL A 57 1.49 -1.38 2.88
N ASN A 58 1.11 -0.19 3.35
CA ASN A 58 0.27 0.74 2.60
C ASN A 58 0.66 2.20 2.92
N GLU A 59 0.02 3.17 2.29
CA GLU A 59 0.36 4.60 2.39
C GLU A 59 0.38 5.15 3.82
N THR A 60 -0.73 5.06 4.54
CA THR A 60 -0.85 5.53 5.93
C THR A 60 -1.69 4.55 6.75
N CYS A 61 -1.59 4.62 8.08
CA CYS A 61 -2.38 3.77 8.97
C CYS A 61 -3.89 3.96 8.74
N GLU A 62 -4.36 5.19 8.55
CA GLU A 62 -5.76 5.55 8.34
C GLU A 62 -6.33 4.97 7.05
N ARG A 63 -5.49 4.79 6.03
CA ARG A 63 -5.83 4.22 4.72
C ARG A 63 -5.57 2.72 4.63
N CYS A 64 -4.84 2.15 5.58
CA CYS A 64 -4.38 0.77 5.48
C CYS A 64 -5.48 -0.25 5.81
N GLY A 65 -5.77 -1.17 4.88
CA GLY A 65 -6.71 -2.28 5.05
C GLY A 65 -6.17 -3.49 5.83
N LEU A 66 -4.89 -3.52 6.20
CA LEU A 66 -4.32 -4.63 6.98
C LEU A 66 -4.95 -4.70 8.38
N ASN A 67 -5.32 -5.92 8.79
CA ASN A 67 -5.79 -6.15 10.15
C ASN A 67 -4.62 -6.17 11.16
N SER A 68 -4.93 -6.19 12.46
CA SER A 68 -3.93 -6.17 13.53
C SER A 68 -3.04 -7.41 13.58
N ALA A 69 -3.49 -8.56 13.07
CA ALA A 69 -2.66 -9.75 12.95
C ALA A 69 -1.67 -9.66 11.77
N GLN A 70 -1.96 -8.81 10.78
CA GLN A 70 -1.12 -8.58 9.60
C GLN A 70 -0.16 -7.39 9.74
N CYS A 71 -0.45 -6.45 10.65
CA CYS A 71 0.37 -5.27 10.88
C CYS A 71 0.47 -4.96 12.38
N SER A 72 1.61 -5.29 12.98
CA SER A 72 1.95 -4.97 14.38
C SER A 72 2.28 -3.49 14.60
N ASP A 73 2.66 -2.78 13.55
CA ASP A 73 3.23 -1.43 13.63
C ASP A 73 2.16 -0.33 13.52
N ARG A 74 0.88 -0.73 13.46
CA ARG A 74 -0.24 0.19 13.27
C ARG A 74 -0.33 1.19 14.43
N ALA A 75 -0.14 2.47 14.10
CA ALA A 75 -0.21 3.57 15.06
C ALA A 75 -1.58 4.29 15.09
N ALA A 76 -2.41 4.11 14.06
CA ALA A 76 -3.71 4.77 13.94
C ALA A 76 -4.82 3.83 13.40
N PRO A 77 -6.09 4.07 13.76
CA PRO A 77 -7.23 3.31 13.25
C PRO A 77 -7.44 3.53 11.74
N PRO A 78 -7.96 2.54 10.98
CA PRO A 78 -8.13 2.61 9.53
C PRO A 78 -9.41 3.35 9.11
N GLU A 79 -9.62 4.57 9.60
CA GLU A 79 -10.88 5.32 9.42
C GLU A 79 -11.17 5.64 7.94
N ILE A 80 -10.15 6.06 7.17
CA ILE A 80 -10.31 6.39 5.75
C ILE A 80 -10.61 5.12 4.95
N TYR A 81 -9.89 4.02 5.25
CA TYR A 81 -10.16 2.72 4.62
C TYR A 81 -11.62 2.27 4.84
N GLN A 82 -12.12 2.39 6.08
CA GLN A 82 -13.51 2.02 6.40
C GLN A 82 -14.53 2.87 5.64
N GLN A 83 -14.26 4.18 5.49
CA GLN A 83 -15.10 5.07 4.70
C GLN A 83 -15.12 4.69 3.22
N LEU A 84 -13.96 4.40 2.64
CA LEU A 84 -13.83 3.97 1.24
C LEU A 84 -14.54 2.64 1.00
N GLU A 85 -14.37 1.66 1.89
CA GLU A 85 -15.08 0.37 1.81
C GLU A 85 -16.60 0.55 1.92
N GLN A 86 -17.06 1.45 2.79
CA GLN A 86 -18.49 1.73 2.92
C GLN A 86 -19.05 2.42 1.67
N GLN A 87 -18.28 3.33 1.06
CA GLN A 87 -18.66 3.97 -0.20
C GLN A 87 -18.75 2.95 -1.33
N LYS A 88 -17.73 2.10 -1.49
CA LYS A 88 -17.70 1.03 -2.50
C LYS A 88 -18.92 0.11 -2.39
N LYS A 89 -19.27 -0.32 -1.17
CA LYS A 89 -20.49 -1.13 -0.92
C LYS A 89 -21.79 -0.42 -1.35
N ARG A 90 -21.88 0.90 -1.15
CA ARG A 90 -23.04 1.70 -1.58
C ARG A 90 -23.11 1.77 -3.11
N GLU A 91 -21.99 2.02 -3.77
CA GLU A 91 -21.90 2.08 -5.23
C GLU A 91 -22.27 0.73 -5.87
N GLU A 92 -21.74 -0.37 -5.35
CA GLU A 92 -22.08 -1.73 -5.80
C GLU A 92 -23.58 -2.05 -5.62
N ALA A 93 -24.19 -1.61 -4.52
CA ALA A 93 -25.62 -1.78 -4.29
C ALA A 93 -26.47 -0.98 -5.29
N LEU A 94 -26.09 0.27 -5.57
CA LEU A 94 -26.75 1.10 -6.58
C LEU A 94 -26.63 0.49 -7.98
N GLN A 95 -25.46 -0.01 -8.36
CA GLN A 95 -25.24 -0.66 -9.66
C GLN A 95 -26.11 -1.89 -9.83
N ARG A 96 -26.22 -2.74 -8.80
CA ARG A 96 -27.12 -3.90 -8.82
C ARG A 96 -28.57 -3.49 -9.03
N LEU A 97 -29.05 -2.50 -8.28
CA LEU A 97 -30.42 -2.01 -8.41
C LEU A 97 -30.70 -1.44 -9.81
N VAL A 98 -29.78 -0.65 -10.37
CA VAL A 98 -29.91 -0.12 -11.74
C VAL A 98 -29.96 -1.26 -12.76
N GLY A 99 -29.09 -2.26 -12.64
CA GLY A 99 -29.10 -3.44 -13.53
C GLY A 99 -30.43 -4.21 -13.48
N GLU A 100 -31.00 -4.38 -12.29
CA GLU A 100 -32.30 -5.02 -12.08
C GLU A 100 -33.45 -4.21 -12.70
N VAL A 101 -33.45 -2.88 -12.56
CA VAL A 101 -34.48 -2.00 -13.15
C VAL A 101 -34.41 -2.00 -14.68
N LEU A 102 -33.21 -1.97 -15.26
CA LEU A 102 -33.03 -2.00 -16.72
C LEU A 102 -33.45 -3.34 -17.32
N THR A 103 -33.22 -4.46 -16.62
CA THR A 103 -33.68 -5.79 -17.07
C THR A 103 -35.19 -5.98 -16.96
N GLN A 104 -35.88 -5.28 -16.05
CA GLN A 104 -37.34 -5.28 -15.98
C GLN A 104 -38.00 -4.45 -17.08
N LYS A 105 -37.41 -3.32 -17.50
CA LYS A 105 -37.94 -2.49 -18.59
C LYS A 105 -37.83 -3.10 -19.99
N GLY A 106 -36.90 -4.03 -20.22
CA GLY A 106 -36.73 -4.71 -21.51
C GLY A 106 -37.66 -5.90 -21.77
N LYS A 107 -38.57 -6.22 -20.83
CA LYS A 107 -39.55 -7.30 -20.93
C LYS A 107 -41.00 -6.82 -21.22
N GLY A 108 -41.18 -5.52 -21.49
CA GLY A 108 -42.47 -4.90 -21.82
C GLY A 108 -42.59 -4.59 -23.30
#